data_AF-A0A504YGE4-F1
#
_entry.id   AF-A0A504YGE4-F1
#
_cell.length_a   1.000
_cell.length_b   1.000
_cell.length_c   1.000
_cell.angle_alpha   90.00
_cell.angle_beta   90.00
_cell.angle_gamma   90.00
#
_symmetry.space_group_name_H-M   'P 1'
#
loop_
_entity.id
_entity.type
_entity.pdbx_description
1 polymer ?
#
loop_
_entity_poly.entity_id
_entity_poly.type
_entity_poly.pdbx_seq_one_letter_code
_entity_poly.pdbx_strand_id
1 'polypeptide(L)'
;MISLLFLPLSYQIQVLDGPDDKGQMFQRPGRLTDTLPSPYPNVEAARAANNGAAPPDLTYVVKARHGKEDYVFYLLTGSFPMSSVYLIIWLLYTREPKLFCLS
;
A
#
# COMPACT_ATOMS: atom_id res chain seq x y z
N MET A 1 -25.02 -2.03 -8.97
CA MET A 1 -24.65 -0.88 -8.09
C MET A 1 -23.15 -0.80 -7.82
N ILE A 2 -22.40 -1.91 -7.72
CA ILE A 2 -20.92 -1.87 -7.52
C ILE A 2 -20.16 -1.29 -8.74
N SER A 3 -20.62 -1.55 -9.97
CA SER A 3 -19.96 -1.03 -11.18
C SER A 3 -20.01 0.49 -11.36
N LEU A 4 -20.90 1.20 -10.67
CA LEU A 4 -21.05 2.66 -10.80
C LEU A 4 -20.13 3.44 -9.84
N LEU A 5 -19.66 2.81 -8.75
CA LEU A 5 -18.81 3.46 -7.74
C LEU A 5 -17.33 3.56 -8.15
N PHE A 6 -16.85 2.66 -9.02
CA PHE A 6 -15.44 2.65 -9.45
C PHE A 6 -15.17 3.43 -10.74
N LEU A 7 -16.19 3.68 -11.56
CA LEU A 7 -16.11 4.52 -12.76
C LEU A 7 -15.58 5.95 -12.51
N PRO A 8 -15.97 6.67 -11.44
CA PRO A 8 -15.41 8.00 -11.20
C PRO A 8 -13.91 7.96 -10.88
N LEU A 9 -13.40 6.88 -10.27
CA LEU A 9 -11.98 6.77 -9.90
C LEU A 9 -11.10 6.50 -11.13
N SER A 10 -11.54 5.63 -12.05
CA SER A 10 -10.75 5.31 -13.25
C SER A 10 -10.61 6.50 -14.20
N TYR A 11 -11.63 7.37 -14.26
CA TYR A 11 -11.61 8.56 -15.11
C TYR A 11 -10.61 9.64 -14.65
N GLN A 12 -10.18 9.64 -13.38
CA GLN A 12 -9.22 10.63 -12.88
C GLN A 12 -7.79 10.38 -13.34
N ILE A 13 -7.49 9.18 -13.82
CA ILE A 13 -6.15 8.74 -14.18
C ILE A 13 -6.02 8.77 -15.70
N GLN A 14 -4.97 9.44 -16.20
CA GLN A 14 -4.61 9.40 -17.61
C GLN A 14 -3.69 8.21 -17.87
N VAL A 15 -4.07 7.38 -18.83
CA VAL A 15 -3.32 6.20 -19.24
C VAL A 15 -2.80 6.45 -20.65
N LEU A 16 -1.53 6.14 -20.89
CA LEU A 16 -0.91 6.20 -22.20
C LEU A 16 -1.42 5.02 -23.05
N ASP A 17 -2.05 5.33 -24.18
CA ASP A 17 -2.59 4.35 -25.12
C ASP A 17 -1.87 4.44 -26.48
N GLY A 18 -2.09 3.43 -27.31
CA GLY A 18 -1.32 3.11 -28.52
C GLY A 18 -1.15 4.24 -29.55
N PRO A 19 -0.35 3.96 -30.60
CA PRO A 19 -0.08 4.94 -31.64
C PRO A 19 -1.36 5.23 -32.44
N ASP A 20 -1.70 6.51 -32.53
CA ASP A 20 -2.73 7.01 -33.44
C ASP A 20 -2.32 6.80 -34.92
N ASP A 21 -3.17 7.12 -35.87
CA ASP A 21 -2.93 6.99 -37.32
C ASP A 21 -1.67 7.75 -37.82
N LYS A 22 -1.11 8.63 -36.97
CA LYS A 22 0.13 9.39 -37.18
C LYS A 22 1.35 8.83 -36.44
N GLY A 23 1.22 7.69 -35.76
CA GLY A 23 2.29 7.05 -35.00
C GLY A 23 2.61 7.69 -33.64
N GLN A 24 1.75 8.59 -33.13
CA GLN A 24 1.95 9.27 -31.84
C GLN A 24 1.14 8.60 -30.73
N MET A 25 1.76 8.36 -29.58
CA MET A 25 1.06 7.86 -28.39
C MET A 25 0.16 8.96 -27.82
N PHE A 26 -1.07 8.63 -27.43
CA PHE A 26 -2.00 9.59 -26.84
C PHE A 26 -2.41 9.19 -25.42
N GLN A 27 -2.86 10.17 -24.63
CA GLN A 27 -3.39 9.92 -23.29
C GLN A 27 -4.91 9.82 -23.35
N ARG A 28 -5.47 8.78 -22.72
CA ARG A 28 -6.91 8.59 -22.59
C ARG A 28 -7.33 8.47 -21.13
N PRO A 29 -8.60 8.75 -20.80
CA PRO A 29 -9.12 8.42 -19.48
C PRO A 29 -9.08 6.91 -19.22
N GLY A 30 -8.75 6.56 -17.98
CA GLY A 30 -8.66 5.17 -17.53
C GLY A 30 -10.00 4.42 -17.59
N ARG A 31 -9.92 3.18 -18.04
CA ARG A 31 -11.01 2.21 -18.09
C ARG A 31 -10.82 1.19 -16.97
N LEU A 32 -11.91 0.52 -16.55
CA LEU A 32 -11.88 -0.51 -15.49
C LEU A 32 -10.94 -1.70 -15.77
N THR A 33 -10.56 -1.92 -17.03
CA THR A 33 -9.63 -2.99 -17.42
C THR A 33 -8.16 -2.58 -17.30
N ASP A 34 -7.88 -1.29 -17.09
CA ASP A 34 -6.50 -0.80 -17.02
C ASP A 34 -5.87 -1.17 -15.68
N THR A 35 -4.57 -1.49 -15.73
CA THR A 35 -3.79 -1.74 -14.53
C THR A 35 -3.52 -0.42 -13.81
N LEU A 36 -3.35 -0.47 -12.48
CA LEU A 36 -2.96 0.72 -11.72
C LEU A 36 -1.61 1.25 -12.23
N PRO A 37 -1.50 2.56 -12.49
CA PRO A 37 -0.24 3.13 -12.93
C PRO A 37 0.81 3.06 -11.81
N SER A 38 2.06 2.76 -12.17
CA SER A 38 3.17 2.85 -11.24
C SER A 38 3.43 4.32 -10.87
N PRO A 39 3.68 4.65 -9.58
CA PRO A 39 3.98 6.02 -9.16
C PRO A 39 5.34 6.51 -9.67
N TYR A 40 6.26 5.60 -9.99
CA TYR A 40 7.59 5.92 -10.51
C TYR A 40 7.80 5.28 -11.87
N PRO A 41 8.46 5.97 -12.81
CA PRO A 41 8.74 5.44 -14.15
C PRO A 41 9.79 4.32 -14.13
N ASN A 42 10.70 4.34 -13.16
CA ASN A 42 11.75 3.34 -12.99
C ASN A 42 12.19 3.20 -11.53
N VAL A 43 12.96 2.14 -11.25
CA VAL A 43 13.46 1.82 -9.90
C VAL A 43 14.44 2.88 -9.39
N GLU A 44 15.27 3.46 -10.26
CA GLU A 44 16.25 4.47 -9.85
C GLU A 44 15.59 5.80 -9.46
N ALA A 45 14.51 6.23 -10.14
CA ALA A 45 13.71 7.38 -9.72
C ALA A 45 13.02 7.10 -8.39
N ALA A 46 12.55 5.86 -8.18
CA ALA A 46 11.95 5.46 -6.91
C ALA A 46 12.97 5.52 -5.76
N ARG A 47 14.22 5.11 -5.98
CA ARG A 47 15.31 5.25 -4.99
C ARG A 47 15.66 6.71 -4.73
N ALA A 48 15.81 7.51 -5.78
CA ALA A 48 16.14 8.92 -5.64
C ALA A 48 15.10 9.68 -4.81
N ALA A 49 13.81 9.37 -4.99
CA ALA A 49 12.72 10.00 -4.24
C ALA A 49 12.60 9.53 -2.78
N ASN A 50 13.07 8.33 -2.46
CA ASN A 50 12.88 7.68 -1.15
C ASN A 50 14.19 7.45 -0.39
N ASN A 51 15.13 8.41 -0.47
CA ASN A 51 16.41 8.37 0.26
C ASN A 51 17.25 7.11 -0.03
N GLY A 52 17.25 6.63 -1.27
CA GLY A 52 18.01 5.46 -1.75
C GLY A 52 17.27 4.13 -1.65
N ALA A 53 16.12 4.05 -0.97
CA ALA A 53 15.34 2.83 -0.84
C ALA A 53 14.26 2.75 -1.93
N ALA A 54 14.23 1.67 -2.71
CA ALA A 54 13.12 1.43 -3.63
C ALA A 54 11.96 0.75 -2.88
N PRO A 55 10.74 1.34 -2.85
CA PRO A 55 9.59 0.65 -2.28
C PRO A 55 9.30 -0.63 -3.09
N PRO A 56 9.03 -1.77 -2.44
CA PRO A 56 8.66 -3.01 -3.13
C PRO A 56 7.27 -2.90 -3.75
N ASP A 57 7.03 -3.66 -4.83
CA ASP A 57 5.69 -3.81 -5.40
C ASP A 57 4.77 -4.52 -4.39
N LEU A 58 3.60 -3.92 -4.15
CA LEU A 58 2.63 -4.39 -3.16
C LEU A 58 1.65 -5.43 -3.72
N THR A 59 1.67 -5.70 -5.02
CA THR A 59 0.76 -6.68 -5.66
C THR A 59 0.82 -8.06 -4.99
N TYR A 60 1.99 -8.47 -4.51
CA TYR A 60 2.22 -9.79 -3.90
C TYR A 60 2.84 -9.76 -2.49
N VAL A 61 2.87 -8.60 -1.83
CA VAL A 61 3.61 -8.41 -0.57
C VAL A 61 3.19 -9.38 0.53
N VAL A 62 1.89 -9.67 0.64
CA VAL A 62 1.33 -10.58 1.64
C VAL A 62 1.81 -12.02 1.42
N LYS A 63 1.98 -12.46 0.16
CA LYS A 63 2.47 -13.81 -0.14
C LYS A 63 3.99 -13.90 -0.10
N ALA A 64 4.68 -12.80 -0.39
CA ALA A 64 6.13 -12.74 -0.51
C ALA A 64 6.87 -12.65 0.84
N ARG A 65 6.15 -12.62 1.97
CA ARG A 65 6.71 -12.48 3.32
C ARG A 65 6.14 -13.53 4.28
N HIS A 66 6.97 -13.98 5.22
CA HIS A 66 6.54 -14.88 6.29
C HIS A 66 5.59 -14.16 7.24
N GLY A 67 4.56 -14.85 7.75
CA GLY A 67 3.53 -14.24 8.58
C GLY A 67 2.48 -13.43 7.80
N LYS A 68 2.58 -13.36 6.46
CA LYS A 68 1.56 -12.84 5.55
C LYS A 68 0.93 -11.50 6.01
N GLU A 69 -0.39 -11.47 6.21
CA GLU A 69 -1.16 -10.33 6.67
C GLU A 69 -0.75 -9.85 8.06
N ASP A 70 -0.45 -10.76 9.00
CA ASP A 70 -0.04 -10.42 10.36
C ASP A 70 1.28 -9.66 10.37
N TYR A 71 2.20 -10.03 9.48
CA TYR A 71 3.47 -9.32 9.30
C TYR A 71 3.27 -7.89 8.83
N VAL A 72 2.40 -7.68 7.82
CA VAL A 72 2.10 -6.34 7.30
C VAL A 72 1.40 -5.49 8.37
N PHE A 73 0.46 -6.07 9.10
CA PHE A 73 -0.25 -5.38 10.18
C PHE A 73 0.70 -4.95 11.30
N TYR A 74 1.57 -5.84 11.76
CA TYR A 74 2.57 -5.52 12.78
C TYR A 74 3.55 -4.44 12.32
N LEU A 75 3.99 -4.46 11.05
CA LEU A 75 4.86 -3.40 10.53
C LEU A 75 4.20 -2.02 10.55
N LEU A 76 2.91 -1.95 10.17
CA LEU A 76 2.19 -0.68 10.09
C LEU A 76 1.76 -0.14 11.46
N THR A 77 1.50 -1.02 12.43
CA THR A 77 0.98 -0.65 13.75
C THR A 77 2.04 -0.66 14.87
N GLY A 78 3.10 -1.44 14.71
CA GLY A 78 4.14 -1.66 15.72
C GLY A 78 5.19 -0.56 15.82
N SER A 79 5.15 0.46 14.95
CA SER A 79 6.08 1.58 14.99
C SER A 79 5.66 2.61 16.05
N PHE A 80 5.54 2.17 17.30
CA PHE A 80 5.46 3.08 18.44
C PHE A 80 6.88 3.39 18.91
N PRO A 81 7.33 4.66 18.92
CA PRO A 81 8.57 5.01 19.60
C PRO A 81 8.32 4.79 21.08
N MET A 82 8.73 3.62 21.58
CA MET A 82 8.75 3.32 22.99
C MET A 82 9.82 4.20 23.64
N SER A 83 9.51 5.48 23.82
CA SER A 83 10.14 6.24 24.90
C SER A 83 9.82 5.46 26.17
N SER A 84 10.87 5.11 26.92
CA SER A 84 10.84 4.21 28.09
C SER A 84 9.70 4.51 29.08
N VAL A 85 9.22 5.75 29.10
CA VAL A 85 8.14 6.26 29.95
C VAL A 85 6.75 5.69 29.59
N TYR A 86 6.43 5.46 28.31
CA TYR A 86 5.10 4.97 27.90
C TYR A 86 4.94 3.45 28.01
N LEU A 87 6.04 2.67 27.99
CA LEU A 87 5.99 1.23 28.23
C LEU A 87 5.52 0.92 29.66
N ILE A 88 6.00 1.69 30.63
CA ILE A 88 5.62 1.54 32.05
C ILE A 88 4.15 1.90 32.24
N ILE A 89 3.68 2.98 31.61
CA ILE A 89 2.26 3.39 31.67
C ILE A 89 1.35 2.34 30.99
N TRP A 90 1.78 1.77 29.86
CA TRP A 90 1.02 0.75 29.13
C TRP A 90 1.01 -0.61 29.84
N LEU A 91 2.12 -1.03 30.46
CA LEU A 91 2.21 -2.23 31.32
C LEU A 91 1.34 -2.12 32.57
N LEU A 92 1.17 -0.92 33.12
CA LEU A 92 0.28 -0.67 34.25
C LEU A 92 -1.20 -0.65 33.84
N TYR A 93 -1.53 -0.27 32.59
CA TYR A 93 -2.91 -0.18 32.10
C TYR A 93 -3.46 -1.48 31.47
N THR A 94 -2.59 -2.35 30.94
CA THR A 94 -2.99 -3.65 30.32
C THR A 94 -2.92 -4.85 31.27
N ARG A 95 -2.57 -4.64 32.55
CA ARG A 95 -2.40 -5.68 33.58
C ARG A 95 -3.69 -6.03 34.36
N GLU A 96 -4.86 -6.00 33.74
CA GLU A 96 -6.09 -6.61 34.30
C GLU A 96 -6.54 -7.81 33.43
N PRO A 97 -5.98 -9.01 33.67
CA PRO A 97 -6.33 -10.23 32.96
C PRO A 97 -7.50 -10.90 33.67
N LYS A 98 -8.73 -10.55 33.33
CA LYS A 98 -9.87 -11.42 33.60
C LYS A 98 -10.60 -11.67 32.29
N LEU A 99 -10.63 -12.94 31.89
CA LEU A 99 -11.32 -13.53 30.72
C LEU A 99 -10.45 -13.84 29.48
N PHE A 100 -9.25 -14.38 29.68
CA PHE A 100 -8.76 -15.44 28.79
C PHE A 100 -8.92 -16.77 29.53
N CYS A 101 -10.17 -17.20 29.67
CA CYS A 101 -10.54 -18.46 30.29
C CYS A 101 -9.90 -19.64 29.55
N LEU A 102 -9.37 -20.57 30.34
CA LEU A 102 -8.94 -21.89 29.94
C LEU A 102 -10.04 -22.61 29.14
N SER A 103 -9.64 -23.12 27.97
CA SER A 103 -9.89 -24.50 27.53
C SER A 103 -8.91 -24.84 26.41
#